data_AF-A0A328SAP2-F1
#
_entry.id   AF-A0A328SAP2-F1
#
_cell.length_a   1.000
_cell.length_b   1.000
_cell.length_c   1.000
_cell.angle_alpha   90.00
_cell.angle_beta   90.00
_cell.angle_gamma   90.00
#
_symmetry.space_group_name_H-M   'P 1'
#
loop_
_entity.id
_entity.type
_entity.pdbx_description
1 polymer ?
#
loop_
_entity_poly.entity_id
_entity_poly.type
_entity_poly.pdbx_seq_one_letter_code
_entity_poly.pdbx_strand_id
1 'polypeptide(L)'
;MDRVLDFNELFFGNLDEYKNLIISLLESLKIVSPTTLWSITEDTPKGLSTIVTMDIMEIILDSMDKIADNLYVNPLIAHEYPIFVETKEMIEILLTDPIFDSDEYLNFAITLFSDFFTLLEVKLLLFDGCNLEIEAPQHVLDEYDKELDNYFIKFDAYKDEFVRLHE
;
A
#
# COMPACT_ATOMS: atom_id res chain seq x y z
N MET A 1 7.37 11.07 25.57
CA MET A 1 8.64 10.56 25.01
C MET A 1 8.18 9.77 23.82
N ASP A 2 8.00 10.50 22.73
CA ASP A 2 7.15 10.10 21.62
C ASP A 2 7.94 9.11 20.78
N ARG A 3 7.67 7.81 20.97
CA ARG A 3 8.15 6.78 20.05
C ARG A 3 7.22 6.77 18.86
N VAL A 4 7.36 7.82 18.05
CA VAL A 4 7.04 7.77 16.63
C VAL A 4 7.80 6.57 16.06
N LEU A 5 7.13 5.72 15.29
CA LEU A 5 7.75 4.62 14.58
C LEU A 5 8.81 5.17 13.65
N ASP A 6 10.04 5.21 14.13
CA ASP A 6 11.18 5.76 13.41
C ASP A 6 11.64 4.71 12.40
N PHE A 7 10.95 4.63 11.25
CA PHE A 7 11.45 3.92 10.08
C PHE A 7 12.50 4.81 9.36
N ASN A 8 13.55 5.22 10.08
CA ASN A 8 14.75 5.96 9.66
C ASN A 8 14.60 7.24 8.79
N GLU A 9 15.03 8.36 9.39
CA GLU A 9 15.59 9.66 8.92
C GLU A 9 15.21 10.33 7.58
N LEU A 10 14.64 9.66 6.58
CA LEU A 10 14.32 10.30 5.29
C LEU A 10 12.82 10.56 5.10
N PHE A 11 11.89 9.70 5.55
CA PHE A 11 10.45 9.94 5.29
C PHE A 11 9.41 9.26 6.20
N PHE A 12 9.77 8.79 7.40
CA PHE A 12 8.84 8.00 8.22
C PHE A 12 8.65 8.50 9.66
N GLY A 13 8.33 9.79 9.79
CA GLY A 13 7.84 10.31 11.07
C GLY A 13 6.32 10.18 11.24
N ASN A 14 5.57 9.88 10.17
CA ASN A 14 4.11 9.93 10.20
C ASN A 14 3.49 9.00 9.14
N LEU A 15 2.86 7.91 9.59
CA LEU A 15 2.21 6.92 8.73
C LEU A 15 1.05 7.53 7.93
N ASP A 16 0.35 8.51 8.51
CA ASP A 16 -0.72 9.24 7.81
C ASP A 16 -0.15 10.09 6.67
N GLU A 17 0.99 10.76 6.87
CA GLU A 17 1.64 11.54 5.81
C GLU A 17 2.10 10.63 4.67
N TYR A 18 2.68 9.48 5.00
CA TYR A 18 3.06 8.47 4.03
C TYR A 18 1.85 7.98 3.22
N LYS A 19 0.78 7.59 3.94
CA LYS A 19 -0.46 7.12 3.33
C LYS A 19 -1.03 8.16 2.37
N ASN A 20 -1.10 9.41 2.81
CA ASN A 20 -1.61 10.53 2.00
C ASN A 20 -0.72 10.83 0.78
N LEU A 21 0.60 10.72 0.91
CA LEU A 21 1.53 10.93 -0.20
C LEU A 21 1.31 9.90 -1.30
N ILE A 22 1.29 8.61 -0.96
CA ILE A 22 1.09 7.54 -1.96
C ILE A 22 -0.30 7.61 -2.58
N ILE A 23 -1.35 7.89 -1.79
CA ILE A 23 -2.69 8.11 -2.34
C ILE A 23 -2.69 9.28 -3.32
N SER A 24 -2.03 10.40 -2.99
CA SER A 24 -1.93 11.55 -3.88
C SER A 24 -1.18 11.23 -5.19
N LEU A 25 -0.12 10.41 -5.11
CA LEU A 25 0.60 9.94 -6.29
C LEU A 25 -0.28 9.04 -7.16
N LEU A 26 -1.00 8.08 -6.57
CA LEU A 26 -1.98 7.25 -7.28
C LEU A 26 -3.09 8.09 -7.91
N GLU A 27 -3.64 9.08 -7.20
CA GLU A 27 -4.64 9.99 -7.75
C GLU A 27 -4.11 10.82 -8.92
N SER A 28 -2.84 11.22 -8.89
CA SER A 28 -2.23 11.98 -9.99
C SER A 28 -2.16 11.19 -11.30
N LEU A 29 -2.10 9.85 -11.22
CA LEU A 29 -2.11 8.96 -12.38
C LEU A 29 -3.48 8.96 -13.09
N LYS A 30 -4.58 9.33 -12.42
CA LYS A 30 -5.92 9.43 -13.04
C LYS A 30 -6.04 10.56 -14.05
N ILE A 31 -5.18 11.57 -13.96
CA ILE A 31 -5.19 12.75 -14.83
C ILE A 31 -4.43 12.47 -16.14
N VAL A 32 -3.73 11.33 -16.22
CA VAL A 32 -2.91 10.95 -17.35
C VAL A 32 -3.79 10.53 -18.52
N SER A 33 -3.47 11.04 -19.73
CA SER A 33 -4.24 10.70 -20.91
C SER A 33 -4.06 9.24 -21.33
N PRO A 34 -5.09 8.60 -21.94
CA PRO A 34 -4.95 7.28 -22.53
C PRO A 34 -3.73 7.17 -23.44
N THR A 35 -3.49 8.17 -24.30
CA THR A 35 -2.33 8.19 -25.21
C THR A 35 -0.98 8.10 -24.47
N THR A 36 -0.89 8.72 -23.29
CA THR A 36 0.28 8.60 -22.43
C THR A 36 0.44 7.17 -21.92
N LEU A 37 -0.64 6.54 -21.45
CA LEU A 37 -0.62 5.17 -20.93
C LEU A 37 -0.28 4.14 -22.02
N TRP A 38 -0.90 4.25 -23.20
CA TRP A 38 -0.57 3.43 -24.37
C TRP A 38 0.91 3.56 -24.76
N SER A 39 1.46 4.77 -24.66
CA SER A 39 2.87 5.00 -24.99
C SER A 39 3.84 4.42 -23.96
N ILE A 40 3.41 3.91 -22.80
CA ILE A 40 4.29 3.25 -21.81
C ILE A 40 4.81 1.92 -22.35
N THR A 41 4.01 1.20 -23.13
CA THR A 41 4.33 -0.16 -23.61
C THR A 41 5.06 -0.21 -24.95
N GLU A 42 5.09 0.91 -25.69
CA GLU A 42 5.76 0.98 -27.00
C GLU A 42 7.26 1.31 -26.91
N ASP A 43 8.11 0.69 -27.71
CA ASP A 43 9.55 1.04 -27.84
C ASP A 43 9.78 2.35 -28.65
N THR A 44 8.91 3.34 -28.50
CA THR A 44 8.98 4.64 -29.17
C THR A 44 9.53 5.72 -28.22
N PRO A 45 10.09 6.83 -28.75
CA PRO A 45 10.53 7.94 -27.91
C PRO A 45 9.38 8.47 -27.05
N LYS A 46 9.53 8.36 -25.73
CA LYS A 46 8.51 8.73 -24.76
C LYS A 46 8.35 10.25 -24.69
N GLY A 47 7.12 10.73 -24.68
CA GLY A 47 6.81 12.12 -24.37
C GLY A 47 7.05 12.43 -22.89
N LEU A 48 7.17 13.71 -22.53
CA LEU A 48 7.38 14.13 -21.13
C LEU A 48 6.28 13.60 -20.21
N SER A 49 5.01 13.61 -20.66
CA SER A 49 3.90 13.06 -19.87
C SER A 49 4.12 11.59 -19.53
N THR A 50 4.62 10.80 -20.47
CA THR A 50 4.84 9.35 -20.29
C THR A 50 5.98 9.10 -19.34
N ILE A 51 7.08 9.86 -19.47
CA ILE A 51 8.22 9.78 -18.56
C ILE A 51 7.78 10.08 -17.14
N VAL A 52 7.04 11.18 -16.93
CA VAL A 52 6.55 11.56 -15.60
C VAL A 52 5.61 10.50 -15.02
N THR A 53 4.73 9.92 -15.83
CA THR A 53 3.85 8.82 -15.38
C THR A 53 4.65 7.61 -14.92
N MET A 54 5.65 7.20 -15.70
CA MET A 54 6.55 6.09 -15.34
C MET A 54 7.33 6.38 -14.06
N ASP A 55 7.90 7.60 -13.93
CA ASP A 55 8.62 8.02 -12.73
C ASP A 55 7.72 7.97 -11.48
N ILE A 56 6.45 8.38 -11.59
CA ILE A 56 5.49 8.31 -10.46
C ILE A 56 5.23 6.85 -10.07
N MET A 57 5.02 5.96 -11.05
CA MET A 57 4.84 4.54 -10.78
C MET A 57 6.07 3.94 -10.10
N GLU A 58 7.27 4.22 -10.60
CA GLU A 58 8.53 3.79 -10.00
C GLU A 58 8.67 4.30 -8.56
N ILE A 59 8.36 5.57 -8.29
CA ILE A 59 8.39 6.14 -6.93
C ILE A 59 7.46 5.37 -5.99
N ILE A 60 6.25 5.03 -6.43
CA ILE A 60 5.29 4.26 -5.62
C ILE A 60 5.84 2.86 -5.31
N LEU A 61 6.32 2.15 -6.33
CA LEU A 61 6.80 0.77 -6.19
C LEU A 61 8.08 0.69 -5.35
N ASP A 62 9.06 1.55 -5.62
CA ASP A 62 10.30 1.68 -4.83
C ASP A 62 10.00 1.99 -3.36
N SER A 63 8.94 2.78 -3.12
CA SER A 63 8.50 3.10 -1.77
C SER A 63 7.92 1.88 -1.06
N MET A 64 7.12 1.07 -1.74
CA MET A 64 6.58 -0.16 -1.19
C MET A 64 7.67 -1.19 -0.87
N ASP A 65 8.71 -1.29 -1.70
CA ASP A 65 9.87 -2.14 -1.41
C ASP A 65 10.58 -1.74 -0.12
N LYS A 66 10.83 -0.44 0.06
CA LYS A 66 11.43 0.07 1.31
C LYS A 66 10.56 -0.22 2.53
N ILE A 67 9.23 -0.22 2.37
CA ILE A 67 8.32 -0.60 3.46
C ILE A 67 8.35 -2.09 3.72
N ALA A 68 8.44 -2.94 2.70
CA ALA A 68 8.55 -4.38 2.89
C ALA A 68 9.73 -4.70 3.82
N ASP A 69 10.91 -4.14 3.53
CA ASP A 69 12.11 -4.32 4.35
C ASP A 69 11.89 -3.89 5.81
N ASN A 70 11.20 -2.76 6.00
CA ASN A 70 10.91 -2.17 7.30
C ASN A 70 9.85 -2.95 8.11
N LEU A 71 8.80 -3.45 7.45
CA LEU A 71 7.76 -4.25 8.09
C LEU A 71 8.30 -5.61 8.52
N TYR A 72 9.13 -6.24 7.67
CA TYR A 72 9.73 -7.53 7.96
C TYR A 72 10.59 -7.52 9.24
N VAL A 73 11.33 -6.42 9.48
CA VAL A 73 12.20 -6.29 10.64
C VAL A 73 11.47 -5.81 11.90
N ASN A 74 10.24 -5.29 11.79
CA ASN A 74 9.49 -4.76 12.92
C ASN A 74 8.77 -5.91 13.67
N PRO A 75 9.19 -6.26 14.90
CA PRO A 75 8.62 -7.40 15.63
C PRO A 75 7.15 -7.24 15.98
N LEU A 76 6.65 -6.00 16.04
CA LEU A 76 5.26 -5.69 16.34
C LEU A 76 4.36 -5.87 15.11
N ILE A 77 4.89 -5.82 13.89
CA ILE A 77 4.12 -5.79 12.63
C ILE A 77 4.50 -6.94 11.69
N ALA A 78 5.45 -7.78 12.08
CA ALA A 78 5.94 -8.88 11.26
C ALA A 78 4.82 -9.89 10.88
N HIS A 79 3.75 -9.98 11.66
CA HIS A 79 2.62 -10.88 11.39
C HIS A 79 1.78 -10.42 10.19
N GLU A 80 1.72 -9.12 9.91
CA GLU A 80 1.00 -8.55 8.76
C GLU A 80 1.84 -8.56 7.47
N TYR A 81 3.13 -8.87 7.57
CA TYR A 81 4.04 -8.85 6.42
C TYR A 81 3.55 -9.69 5.22
N PRO A 82 3.03 -10.93 5.37
CA PRO A 82 2.51 -11.69 4.23
C PRO A 82 1.33 -11.01 3.53
N ILE A 83 0.46 -10.33 4.30
CA ILE A 83 -0.67 -9.57 3.77
C ILE A 83 -0.14 -8.39 2.96
N PHE A 84 0.86 -7.68 3.50
CA PHE A 84 1.48 -6.56 2.79
C PHE A 84 2.08 -7.00 1.45
N VAL A 85 2.76 -8.13 1.41
CA VAL A 85 3.36 -8.66 0.17
C VAL A 85 2.29 -8.91 -0.88
N GLU A 86 1.18 -9.57 -0.54
CA GLU A 86 0.07 -9.76 -1.49
C GLU A 86 -0.55 -8.42 -1.92
N THR A 87 -0.77 -7.48 -0.99
CA THR A 87 -1.26 -6.13 -1.31
C THR A 87 -0.32 -5.41 -2.29
N LYS A 88 0.99 -5.47 -2.04
CA LYS A 88 2.02 -4.89 -2.89
C LYS A 88 1.97 -5.52 -4.29
N GLU A 89 1.97 -6.85 -4.38
CA GLU A 89 1.94 -7.57 -5.65
C GLU A 89 0.69 -7.22 -6.47
N MET A 90 -0.49 -7.15 -5.84
CA MET A 90 -1.71 -6.71 -6.51
C MET A 90 -1.57 -5.27 -7.05
N ILE A 91 -1.05 -4.34 -6.25
CA ILE A 91 -0.86 -2.94 -6.68
C ILE A 91 0.18 -2.85 -7.81
N GLU A 92 1.26 -3.62 -7.74
CA GLU A 92 2.29 -3.69 -8.79
C GLU A 92 1.69 -4.16 -10.11
N ILE A 93 0.89 -5.24 -10.08
CA ILE A 93 0.21 -5.73 -11.26
C ILE A 93 -0.76 -4.68 -11.79
N LEU A 94 -1.60 -4.09 -10.92
CA LEU A 94 -2.53 -3.04 -11.35
C LEU A 94 -1.77 -1.93 -12.07
N LEU A 95 -0.72 -1.36 -11.46
CA LEU A 95 0.03 -0.24 -12.05
C LEU A 95 0.76 -0.61 -13.35
N THR A 96 1.28 -1.82 -13.47
CA THR A 96 2.14 -2.23 -14.60
C THR A 96 1.39 -2.92 -15.74
N ASP A 97 0.13 -3.31 -15.52
CA ASP A 97 -0.67 -3.96 -16.55
C ASP A 97 -0.94 -2.99 -17.72
N PRO A 98 -0.71 -3.39 -18.98
CA PRO A 98 -1.08 -2.62 -20.17
C PRO A 98 -2.55 -2.17 -20.22
N ILE A 99 -3.45 -2.77 -19.43
CA ILE A 99 -4.89 -2.51 -19.36
C ILE A 99 -5.25 -1.45 -18.29
N PHE A 100 -4.28 -0.90 -17.54
CA PHE A 100 -4.49 0.09 -16.46
C PHE A 100 -5.07 1.47 -16.88
N ASP A 101 -5.61 1.60 -18.09
CA ASP A 101 -6.32 2.79 -18.61
C ASP A 101 -7.71 3.00 -17.98
N SER A 102 -7.98 2.39 -16.82
CA SER A 102 -9.25 2.51 -16.11
C SER A 102 -9.04 3.09 -14.72
N ASP A 103 -9.77 4.17 -14.43
CA ASP A 103 -9.94 4.71 -13.08
C ASP A 103 -10.28 3.62 -12.04
N GLU A 104 -10.93 2.54 -12.47
CA GLU A 104 -11.29 1.39 -11.62
C GLU A 104 -10.04 0.72 -11.02
N TYR A 105 -8.98 0.50 -11.80
CA TYR A 105 -7.76 -0.12 -11.30
C TYR A 105 -7.02 0.81 -10.33
N LEU A 106 -6.97 2.11 -10.63
CA LEU A 106 -6.38 3.12 -9.74
C LEU A 106 -7.15 3.23 -8.43
N ASN A 107 -8.48 3.24 -8.49
CA ASN A 107 -9.33 3.27 -7.30
C ASN A 107 -9.15 2.01 -6.46
N PHE A 108 -9.00 0.86 -7.10
CA PHE A 108 -8.77 -0.39 -6.41
C PHE A 108 -7.38 -0.44 -5.76
N ALA A 109 -6.33 0.03 -6.45
CA ALA A 109 -4.99 0.18 -5.87
C ALA A 109 -4.99 1.13 -4.64
N ILE A 110 -5.70 2.26 -4.72
CA ILE A 110 -5.88 3.19 -3.60
C ILE A 110 -6.60 2.48 -2.42
N THR A 111 -7.62 1.67 -2.72
CA THR A 111 -8.40 0.96 -1.69
C THR A 111 -7.54 -0.08 -0.97
N LEU A 112 -6.86 -0.95 -1.74
CA LEU A 112 -5.91 -1.94 -1.22
C LEU A 112 -4.86 -1.33 -0.31
N PHE A 113 -4.24 -0.23 -0.78
CA PHE A 113 -3.24 0.49 -0.02
C PHE A 113 -3.81 1.11 1.24
N SER A 114 -4.91 1.88 1.12
CA SER A 114 -5.52 2.60 2.23
C SER A 114 -5.97 1.65 3.35
N ASP A 115 -6.63 0.54 3.00
CA ASP A 115 -7.16 -0.39 3.99
C ASP A 115 -6.04 -1.11 4.74
N PHE A 116 -4.96 -1.53 4.06
CA PHE A 116 -3.81 -2.13 4.74
C PHE A 116 -3.14 -1.15 5.72
N PHE A 117 -2.90 0.10 5.30
CA PHE A 117 -2.28 1.10 6.17
C PHE A 117 -3.21 1.52 7.32
N THR A 118 -4.53 1.47 7.14
CA THR A 118 -5.49 1.66 8.23
C THR A 118 -5.41 0.54 9.26
N LEU A 119 -5.27 -0.72 8.83
CA LEU A 119 -5.04 -1.84 9.76
C LEU A 119 -3.75 -1.63 10.57
N LEU A 120 -2.67 -1.19 9.90
CA LEU A 120 -1.42 -0.87 10.59
C LEU A 120 -1.60 0.25 11.62
N GLU A 121 -2.29 1.33 11.27
CA GLU A 121 -2.59 2.43 12.21
C GLU A 121 -3.35 1.93 13.44
N VAL A 122 -4.36 1.08 13.24
CA VAL A 122 -5.12 0.48 14.35
C VAL A 122 -4.21 -0.37 15.22
N LYS A 123 -3.36 -1.22 14.63
CA LYS A 123 -2.40 -2.03 15.39
C LYS A 123 -1.47 -1.15 16.22
N LEU A 124 -0.87 -0.14 15.60
CA LEU A 124 0.08 0.75 16.26
C LEU A 124 -0.55 1.55 17.39
N LEU A 125 -1.82 1.95 17.23
CA LEU A 125 -2.59 2.63 18.27
C LEU A 125 -2.93 1.70 19.44
N LEU A 126 -3.38 0.48 19.15
CA LEU A 126 -3.75 -0.51 20.16
C LEU A 126 -2.55 -0.97 20.99
N PHE A 127 -1.40 -1.12 20.34
CA PHE A 127 -0.16 -1.60 20.95
C PHE A 127 0.78 -0.46 21.36
N ASP A 128 0.27 0.76 21.56
CA ASP A 128 1.07 1.90 21.98
C ASP A 128 1.87 1.58 23.26
N GLY A 129 3.17 1.88 23.22
CA GLY A 129 4.12 1.56 24.28
C GLY A 129 4.63 0.11 24.31
N CYS A 130 4.15 -0.78 23.44
CA CYS A 130 4.64 -2.15 23.30
C CYS A 130 5.72 -2.24 22.21
N ASN A 131 6.75 -3.06 22.44
CA ASN A 131 7.75 -3.40 21.42
C ASN A 131 7.50 -4.80 20.81
N LEU A 132 6.72 -5.62 21.50
CA LEU A 132 6.32 -6.97 21.08
C LEU A 132 4.84 -7.16 21.36
N GLU A 133 4.15 -7.93 20.53
CA GLU A 133 2.71 -8.21 20.71
C GLU A 133 2.41 -8.83 22.08
N ILE A 134 3.28 -9.71 22.56
CA ILE A 134 3.11 -10.41 23.85
C ILE A 134 3.14 -9.48 25.07
N GLU A 135 3.59 -8.24 24.91
CA GLU A 135 3.59 -7.23 25.97
C GLU A 135 2.20 -6.61 26.16
N ALA A 136 1.33 -6.71 25.14
CA ALA A 136 -0.01 -6.13 25.19
C ALA A 136 -0.93 -6.92 26.14
N PRO A 137 -1.84 -6.22 26.85
CA PRO A 137 -2.88 -6.87 27.63
C PRO A 137 -3.77 -7.78 26.76
N GLN A 138 -4.28 -8.87 27.33
CA GLN A 138 -5.14 -9.81 26.59
C GLN A 138 -6.32 -9.16 25.88
N HIS A 139 -6.97 -8.17 26.51
CA HIS A 139 -8.11 -7.49 25.89
C HIS A 139 -7.74 -6.65 24.65
N VAL A 140 -6.48 -6.23 24.53
CA VAL A 140 -5.96 -5.54 23.34
C VAL A 140 -5.73 -6.55 22.22
N LEU A 141 -5.14 -7.71 22.54
CA LEU A 141 -4.98 -8.83 21.61
C LEU A 141 -6.34 -9.28 21.06
N ASP A 142 -7.31 -9.52 21.95
CA ASP A 142 -8.66 -9.95 21.57
C ASP A 142 -9.39 -8.93 20.70
N GLU A 143 -9.11 -7.63 20.86
CA GLU A 143 -9.70 -6.58 20.03
C GLU A 143 -9.03 -6.49 18.67
N TYR A 144 -7.70 -6.63 18.64
CA TYR A 144 -6.96 -6.65 17.39
C TYR A 144 -7.28 -7.89 16.54
N ASP A 145 -7.46 -9.06 17.16
CA ASP A 145 -7.89 -10.27 16.48
C ASP A 145 -9.25 -10.09 15.76
N LYS A 146 -10.20 -9.38 16.37
CA LYS A 146 -11.48 -9.07 15.71
C LYS A 146 -11.31 -8.14 14.52
N GLU A 147 -10.43 -7.15 14.64
CA GLU A 147 -10.15 -6.24 13.52
C GLU A 147 -9.45 -6.97 12.38
N LEU A 148 -8.53 -7.89 12.69
CA LEU A 148 -7.91 -8.78 11.71
C LEU A 148 -8.95 -9.67 11.02
N ASP A 149 -9.87 -10.29 11.75
CA ASP A 149 -10.95 -11.10 11.17
C ASP A 149 -11.81 -10.26 10.19
N ASN A 150 -12.17 -9.04 10.58
CA ASN A 150 -12.90 -8.11 9.72
C ASN A 150 -12.09 -7.72 8.47
N TYR A 151 -10.79 -7.49 8.64
CA TYR A 151 -9.89 -7.18 7.55
C TYR A 151 -9.78 -8.35 6.56
N PHE A 152 -9.61 -9.59 7.04
CA PHE A 152 -9.50 -10.76 6.16
C PHE A 152 -10.76 -10.98 5.32
N ILE A 153 -11.95 -10.76 5.88
CA ILE A 153 -13.21 -10.82 5.11
C ILE A 153 -13.20 -9.82 3.96
N LYS A 154 -12.74 -8.59 4.19
CA LYS A 154 -12.62 -7.57 3.13
C LYS A 154 -11.54 -7.94 2.13
N PHE A 155 -10.41 -8.42 2.63
CA PHE A 155 -9.24 -8.75 1.82
C PHE A 155 -9.51 -9.92 0.88
N ASP A 156 -10.26 -10.93 1.31
CA ASP A 156 -10.74 -11.99 0.43
C ASP A 156 -11.66 -11.44 -0.68
N ALA A 157 -12.56 -10.51 -0.35
CA ALA A 157 -13.38 -9.83 -1.37
C ALA A 157 -12.53 -8.98 -2.32
N TYR A 158 -11.42 -8.40 -1.86
CA TYR A 158 -10.47 -7.70 -2.72
C TYR A 158 -9.76 -8.66 -3.67
N LYS A 159 -9.42 -9.88 -3.25
CA LYS A 159 -8.85 -10.88 -4.15
C LYS A 159 -9.83 -11.27 -5.25
N ASP A 160 -11.10 -11.48 -4.91
CA ASP A 160 -12.16 -11.77 -5.88
C ASP A 160 -12.33 -10.62 -6.88
N GLU A 161 -12.31 -9.38 -6.38
CA GLU A 161 -12.39 -8.17 -7.20
C GLU A 161 -11.17 -8.02 -8.11
N PHE A 162 -9.97 -8.26 -7.60
CA PHE A 162 -8.73 -8.24 -8.38
C PHE A 162 -8.80 -9.22 -9.55
N VAL A 163 -9.26 -10.46 -9.31
CA VAL A 163 -9.44 -11.45 -10.37
C VAL A 163 -10.45 -10.96 -11.40
N ARG A 164 -11.60 -10.44 -10.94
CA ARG A 164 -12.66 -9.91 -11.82
C ARG A 164 -12.18 -8.80 -12.73
N LEU A 165 -11.30 -7.92 -12.25
CA LEU A 165 -10.74 -6.83 -13.06
C LEU A 165 -9.86 -7.31 -14.21
N HIS A 166 -9.27 -8.50 -14.10
CA HIS A 166 -8.37 -9.09 -15.09
C HIS A 166 -9.04 -10.18 -15.97
N GLU A 167 -10.35 -10.39 -15.84
CA GLU A 167 -11.18 -11.26 -16.72
C GLU A 167 -11.71 -10.50 -17.96
#